data_AF-A0AAV6BFC8-F1
#
_entry.id   AF-A0AAV6BFC8-F1
#
_cell.length_a   1.000
_cell.length_b   1.000
_cell.length_c   1.000
_cell.angle_alpha   90.00
_cell.angle_beta   90.00
_cell.angle_gamma   90.00
#
_symmetry.space_group_name_H-M   'P 1'
#
loop_
_entity.id
_entity.type
_entity.pdbx_description
1 polymer ?
#
loop_
_entity_poly.entity_id
_entity_poly.type
_entity_poly.pdbx_seq_one_letter_code
_entity_poly.pdbx_strand_id
1 'polypeptide(L)'
;MNSRSYLVFAVCAASLLLSSCSGVGNRCVTNCGGGGNASLSVSISDTPPTNTTVVSFTLPIIAISLTSSSGTQVAVPTSGTANFELTRLQTDSDVVVTNASVAAGTYTAINVTVGAASGTFINNSGAAVGACPAANPFSVCGIPSGVTTTITSPISLTLTGGAHQWLDLDFNYNNAIVTTSGIGIDMQQPNVLTATTTTPIGVPSGDFAFVDDFTGRVTTVSSSSITLSSTVRGNLTATITGTTQIFDPQSPAQCTGGTATLSCIHVGSIVSLQGVLTNTGAIDATSLDVIDASTTPADEVEGTIYPSTCNGTGSIGMILSDSSIVSSGSAFSSAGFGSGVCLTLSPTGSLLIDSGILTGQPGLPVTNAGFNNATDLLAGQTIRAKVTGAASGTNGINATATAMILRFSRLTGTFGTLSGNGFIINGLPTYITAFVAPPVVQTFTNATLFEGAANVSSLSGTVSISALFYNPVGGPTTGPLQAAKVRQH
;
A
#
# COMPACT_ATOMS: atom_id res chain seq x y z
N MET A 1 -48.23 -40.88 -40.38
CA MET A 1 -47.80 -40.06 -39.23
C MET A 1 -48.85 -38.98 -39.00
N ASN A 2 -49.42 -38.90 -37.79
CA ASN A 2 -50.61 -38.09 -37.50
C ASN A 2 -50.31 -36.58 -37.54
N SER A 3 -51.27 -35.79 -38.04
CA SER A 3 -51.15 -34.31 -38.14
C SER A 3 -50.87 -33.62 -36.80
N ARG A 4 -51.25 -34.25 -35.68
CA ARG A 4 -50.95 -33.80 -34.33
C ARG A 4 -49.44 -33.81 -34.01
N SER A 5 -48.67 -34.71 -34.61
CA SER A 5 -47.22 -34.79 -34.40
C SER A 5 -46.46 -33.65 -35.10
N TYR A 6 -46.98 -33.17 -36.25
CA TYR A 6 -46.40 -32.02 -36.95
C TYR A 6 -46.63 -30.70 -36.20
N LEU A 7 -47.79 -30.55 -35.56
CA LEU A 7 -48.12 -29.33 -34.82
C LEU A 7 -47.23 -29.17 -33.58
N VAL A 8 -46.93 -30.27 -32.87
CA VAL A 8 -46.04 -30.25 -31.70
C VAL A 8 -44.60 -29.92 -32.12
N PHE A 9 -44.13 -30.48 -33.24
CA PHE A 9 -42.77 -30.20 -33.73
C PHE A 9 -42.62 -28.76 -34.22
N ALA A 10 -43.64 -28.21 -34.88
CA ALA A 10 -43.66 -26.83 -35.35
C ALA A 10 -43.71 -25.82 -34.18
N VAL A 11 -44.47 -26.11 -33.12
CA VAL A 11 -44.55 -25.27 -31.93
C VAL A 11 -43.24 -25.30 -31.14
N CYS A 12 -42.60 -26.47 -30.99
CA CYS A 12 -41.29 -26.58 -30.34
C CYS A 12 -40.17 -25.86 -31.14
N ALA A 13 -40.16 -25.99 -32.46
CA ALA A 13 -39.19 -25.28 -33.31
C ALA A 13 -39.40 -23.75 -33.28
N ALA A 14 -40.65 -23.28 -33.24
CA ALA A 14 -40.96 -21.85 -33.11
C ALA A 14 -40.54 -21.28 -31.74
N SER A 15 -40.69 -22.04 -30.65
CA SER A 15 -40.23 -21.61 -29.32
C SER A 15 -38.70 -21.51 -29.20
N LEU A 16 -37.96 -22.36 -29.91
CA LEU A 16 -36.48 -22.32 -29.97
C LEU A 16 -35.96 -21.17 -30.85
N LEU A 17 -36.72 -20.75 -31.86
CA LEU A 17 -36.38 -19.60 -32.72
C LEU A 17 -36.73 -18.24 -32.09
N LEU A 18 -37.71 -18.20 -31.17
CA LEU A 18 -38.06 -16.99 -30.43
C LEU A 18 -37.17 -16.76 -29.20
N SER A 19 -36.53 -17.81 -28.64
CA SER A 19 -35.56 -17.67 -27.55
C SER A 19 -34.17 -17.23 -28.00
N SER A 20 -33.87 -17.17 -29.31
CA SER A 20 -32.57 -16.70 -29.81
C SER A 20 -32.50 -15.18 -30.04
N CYS A 21 -33.59 -14.44 -29.82
CA CYS A 21 -33.64 -12.98 -30.03
C CYS A 21 -33.80 -12.16 -28.74
N SER A 22 -33.80 -12.79 -27.56
CA SER A 22 -33.81 -12.10 -26.26
C SER A 22 -32.44 -12.09 -25.56
N GLY A 23 -31.36 -12.41 -26.28
CA GLY A 23 -29.99 -12.31 -25.79
C GLY A 23 -29.37 -10.93 -26.05
N VAL A 24 -29.06 -10.23 -24.96
CA VAL A 24 -28.21 -9.03 -24.81
C VAL A 24 -28.60 -7.78 -25.63
N GLY A 25 -29.35 -6.90 -24.97
CA GLY A 25 -29.43 -5.48 -25.33
C GLY A 25 -28.09 -4.79 -25.11
N ASN A 26 -27.26 -4.75 -26.15
CA ASN A 26 -26.30 -3.69 -26.48
C ASN A 26 -25.54 -4.12 -27.76
N ARG A 27 -26.24 -4.18 -28.89
CA ARG A 27 -25.56 -4.17 -30.19
C ARG A 27 -25.23 -2.73 -30.53
N CYS A 28 -23.94 -2.41 -30.48
CA CYS A 28 -23.38 -1.22 -31.11
C CYS A 28 -23.95 -1.09 -32.54
N VAL A 29 -24.41 0.12 -32.88
CA VAL A 29 -25.04 0.43 -34.18
C VAL A 29 -24.17 1.33 -35.07
N THR A 30 -23.01 1.78 -34.59
CA THR A 30 -22.04 2.61 -35.34
C THR A 30 -20.61 2.36 -34.84
N ASN A 31 -19.64 2.10 -35.74
CA ASN A 31 -18.22 1.79 -35.45
C ASN A 31 -17.94 0.47 -34.70
N CYS A 32 -18.67 -0.60 -35.00
CA CYS A 32 -18.39 -1.92 -34.44
C CYS A 32 -17.29 -2.61 -35.27
N GLY A 33 -16.09 -2.04 -35.24
CA GLY A 33 -14.89 -2.77 -35.63
C GLY A 33 -14.77 -4.00 -34.74
N GLY A 34 -14.49 -5.16 -35.33
CA GLY A 34 -14.31 -6.44 -34.63
C GLY A 34 -13.08 -6.51 -33.73
N GLY A 35 -12.78 -5.47 -32.96
CA GLY A 35 -11.80 -5.51 -31.90
C GLY A 35 -12.49 -5.99 -30.64
N GLY A 36 -12.23 -7.23 -30.22
CA GLY A 36 -12.68 -7.72 -28.91
C GLY A 36 -12.16 -6.86 -27.76
N ASN A 37 -12.49 -7.22 -26.52
CA ASN A 37 -11.99 -6.49 -25.36
C ASN A 37 -10.48 -6.75 -25.17
N ALA A 38 -9.78 -5.75 -24.66
CA ALA A 38 -8.46 -5.89 -24.07
C ALA A 38 -8.59 -6.10 -22.55
N SER A 39 -7.52 -6.60 -21.94
CA SER A 39 -7.37 -6.59 -20.49
C SER A 39 -6.53 -5.37 -20.09
N LEU A 40 -6.91 -4.69 -19.01
CA LEU A 40 -6.17 -3.55 -18.45
C LEU A 40 -5.94 -3.77 -16.96
N SER A 41 -4.70 -3.62 -16.51
CA SER A 41 -4.37 -3.47 -15.09
C SER A 41 -3.88 -2.06 -14.79
N VAL A 42 -4.19 -1.58 -13.59
CA VAL A 42 -3.84 -0.22 -13.13
C VAL A 42 -3.15 -0.31 -11.78
N SER A 43 -1.90 0.15 -11.71
CA SER A 43 -1.17 0.33 -10.44
C SER A 43 -1.21 1.78 -9.98
N ILE A 44 -0.81 1.99 -8.74
CA ILE A 44 -0.69 3.30 -8.12
C ILE A 44 0.59 3.39 -7.29
N SER A 45 1.27 4.52 -7.41
CA SER A 45 2.37 4.96 -6.56
C SER A 45 2.20 6.45 -6.21
N ASP A 46 3.07 6.96 -5.36
CA ASP A 46 3.16 8.38 -5.08
C ASP A 46 4.59 8.89 -5.20
N THR A 47 4.75 10.02 -5.88
CA THR A 47 5.98 10.81 -5.89
C THR A 47 5.97 11.75 -4.68
N PRO A 48 6.87 11.55 -3.71
CA PRO A 48 6.81 12.27 -2.46
C PRO A 48 7.43 13.67 -2.57
N PRO A 49 6.96 14.62 -1.76
CA PRO A 49 7.71 15.82 -1.44
C PRO A 49 8.99 15.52 -0.64
N THR A 50 10.01 16.37 -0.85
CA THR A 50 11.14 16.46 0.06
C THR A 50 10.73 17.17 1.37
N ASN A 51 11.20 16.67 2.52
CA ASN A 51 11.00 17.27 3.85
C ASN A 51 9.54 17.42 4.34
N THR A 52 8.62 16.55 3.91
CA THR A 52 7.22 16.63 4.35
C THR A 52 7.02 16.22 5.80
N THR A 53 6.07 16.87 6.46
CA THR A 53 5.59 16.49 7.79
C THR A 53 4.23 15.79 7.75
N VAL A 54 3.73 15.49 6.55
CA VAL A 54 2.53 14.68 6.34
C VAL A 54 2.88 13.23 6.68
N VAL A 55 2.11 12.65 7.59
CA VAL A 55 2.33 11.30 8.13
C VAL A 55 1.20 10.34 7.79
N SER A 56 0.11 10.86 7.24
CA SER A 56 -0.92 10.07 6.55
C SER A 56 -1.66 10.94 5.54
N PHE A 57 -2.06 10.33 4.42
CA PHE A 57 -2.91 10.90 3.39
C PHE A 57 -3.77 9.78 2.78
N THR A 58 -5.06 9.79 3.10
CA THR A 58 -6.06 8.88 2.56
C THR A 58 -6.56 9.37 1.20
N LEU A 59 -6.45 8.52 0.18
CA LEU A 59 -6.98 8.74 -1.15
C LEU A 59 -8.01 7.65 -1.51
N PRO A 60 -9.32 7.97 -1.45
CA PRO A 60 -10.35 7.07 -1.95
C PRO A 60 -10.44 7.18 -3.48
N ILE A 61 -10.20 6.09 -4.22
CA ILE A 61 -10.52 6.01 -5.65
C ILE A 61 -11.89 5.38 -5.82
N ILE A 62 -12.82 6.13 -6.42
CA ILE A 62 -14.22 5.73 -6.58
C ILE A 62 -14.45 5.13 -7.97
N ALA A 63 -13.87 5.73 -9.01
CA ALA A 63 -14.08 5.30 -10.39
C ALA A 63 -12.89 5.65 -11.28
N ILE A 64 -12.69 4.85 -12.32
CA ILE A 64 -11.71 5.10 -13.38
C ILE A 64 -12.44 5.00 -14.74
N SER A 65 -12.12 5.92 -15.65
CA SER A 65 -12.56 5.84 -17.05
C SER A 65 -11.46 6.32 -17.99
N LEU A 66 -11.50 5.88 -19.24
CA LEU A 66 -10.60 6.34 -20.29
C LEU A 66 -11.35 7.21 -21.28
N THR A 67 -10.72 8.29 -21.74
CA THR A 67 -11.23 9.10 -22.85
C THR A 67 -10.64 8.56 -24.15
N SER A 68 -11.49 8.02 -25.01
CA SER A 68 -11.10 7.55 -26.34
C SER A 68 -10.66 8.71 -27.24
N SER A 69 -9.94 8.40 -28.32
CA SER A 69 -9.54 9.40 -29.33
C SER A 69 -10.71 10.12 -30.01
N SER A 70 -11.93 9.56 -29.95
CA SER A 70 -13.17 10.21 -30.39
C SER A 70 -13.83 11.09 -29.33
N GLY A 71 -13.23 11.21 -28.14
CA GLY A 71 -13.74 12.00 -27.00
C GLY A 71 -14.78 11.28 -26.13
N THR A 72 -15.09 10.01 -26.40
CA THR A 72 -16.06 9.23 -25.62
C THR A 72 -15.40 8.61 -24.39
N GLN A 73 -16.05 8.71 -23.23
CA GLN A 73 -15.59 8.05 -22.00
C GLN A 73 -15.97 6.56 -22.01
N VAL A 74 -15.01 5.72 -21.64
CA VAL A 74 -15.15 4.26 -21.48
C VAL A 74 -14.80 3.92 -20.05
N ALA A 75 -15.73 3.36 -19.29
CA ALA A 75 -15.48 2.98 -17.90
C ALA A 75 -14.45 1.84 -17.83
N VAL A 76 -13.57 1.91 -16.83
CA VAL A 76 -12.71 0.80 -16.42
C VAL A 76 -13.39 0.15 -15.21
N PRO A 77 -13.86 -1.11 -15.33
CA PRO A 77 -14.53 -1.78 -14.23
C PRO A 77 -13.65 -1.86 -12.98
N THR A 78 -14.18 -1.46 -11.83
CA THR A 78 -13.56 -1.60 -10.51
C THR A 78 -14.44 -2.47 -9.60
N SER A 79 -13.87 -3.05 -8.55
CA SER A 79 -14.61 -3.87 -7.57
C SER A 79 -15.34 -3.04 -6.51
N GLY A 80 -15.18 -1.71 -6.53
CA GLY A 80 -15.75 -0.76 -5.57
C GLY A 80 -14.82 0.43 -5.33
N THR A 81 -15.08 1.17 -4.26
CA THR A 81 -14.16 2.21 -3.76
C THR A 81 -12.96 1.55 -3.10
N ALA A 82 -11.75 1.91 -3.52
CA ALA A 82 -10.51 1.48 -2.90
C ALA A 82 -9.85 2.67 -2.17
N ASN A 83 -9.42 2.49 -0.92
CA ASN A 83 -8.71 3.53 -0.18
C ASN A 83 -7.22 3.24 -0.17
N PHE A 84 -6.42 4.24 -0.50
CA PHE A 84 -4.97 4.18 -0.49
C PHE A 84 -4.40 5.13 0.54
N GLU A 85 -3.31 4.75 1.18
CA GLU A 85 -2.55 5.60 2.08
C GLU A 85 -1.30 6.10 1.34
N LEU A 86 -1.36 7.31 0.78
CA LEU A 86 -0.34 7.81 -0.16
C LEU A 86 1.04 7.95 0.49
N THR A 87 1.13 8.19 1.81
CA THR A 87 2.43 8.24 2.47
C THR A 87 3.15 6.90 2.43
N ARG A 88 2.42 5.77 2.32
CA ARG A 88 3.03 4.46 2.08
C ARG A 88 3.47 4.29 0.63
N LEU A 89 2.64 4.76 -0.29
CA LEU A 89 2.90 4.69 -1.73
C LEU A 89 4.10 5.52 -2.21
N GLN A 90 4.71 6.32 -1.34
CA GLN A 90 6.01 6.95 -1.60
C GLN A 90 7.11 5.94 -1.88
N THR A 91 7.05 4.77 -1.24
CA THR A 91 7.98 3.66 -1.50
C THR A 91 7.30 2.44 -2.10
N ASP A 92 6.05 2.20 -1.71
CA ASP A 92 5.28 1.03 -2.11
C ASP A 92 4.58 1.28 -3.45
N SER A 93 4.33 0.21 -4.21
CA SER A 93 3.32 0.20 -5.26
C SER A 93 2.15 -0.68 -4.83
N ASP A 94 0.94 -0.28 -5.22
CA ASP A 94 -0.27 -1.09 -5.04
C ASP A 94 -1.05 -1.19 -6.36
N VAL A 95 -2.04 -2.07 -6.40
CA VAL A 95 -2.87 -2.31 -7.58
C VAL A 95 -4.28 -1.84 -7.32
N VAL A 96 -4.76 -0.95 -8.18
CA VAL A 96 -6.13 -0.42 -8.13
C VAL A 96 -7.09 -1.38 -8.83
N VAL A 97 -6.65 -1.93 -9.97
CA VAL A 97 -7.47 -2.81 -10.81
C VAL A 97 -6.57 -3.86 -11.45
N THR A 98 -7.00 -5.13 -11.40
CA THR A 98 -6.41 -6.22 -12.18
C THR A 98 -7.37 -6.71 -13.25
N ASN A 99 -6.85 -6.95 -14.45
CA ASN A 99 -7.56 -7.61 -15.54
C ASN A 99 -8.94 -7.02 -15.91
N ALA A 100 -9.09 -5.69 -15.86
CA ALA A 100 -10.31 -5.05 -16.28
C ALA A 100 -10.55 -5.24 -17.78
N SER A 101 -11.75 -5.73 -18.14
CA SER A 101 -12.15 -5.87 -19.53
C SER A 101 -12.57 -4.51 -20.09
N VAL A 102 -11.76 -3.96 -20.99
CA VAL A 102 -11.98 -2.64 -21.61
C VAL A 102 -12.05 -2.81 -23.13
N ALA A 103 -12.87 -2.01 -23.80
CA ALA A 103 -12.96 -2.07 -25.26
C ALA A 103 -11.60 -1.81 -25.91
N ALA A 104 -11.28 -2.52 -27.00
CA ALA A 104 -10.10 -2.19 -27.80
C ALA A 104 -10.25 -0.81 -28.45
N GLY A 105 -9.16 -0.06 -28.52
CA GLY A 105 -9.15 1.30 -29.07
C GLY A 105 -7.94 2.11 -28.65
N THR A 106 -7.88 3.36 -29.10
CA THR A 106 -6.86 4.33 -28.68
C THR A 106 -7.48 5.35 -27.74
N TYR A 107 -6.77 5.62 -26.64
CA TYR A 107 -7.19 6.47 -25.54
C TYR A 107 -6.17 7.58 -25.32
N THR A 108 -6.67 8.79 -25.07
CA THR A 108 -5.88 10.03 -24.97
C THR A 108 -5.84 10.60 -23.56
N ALA A 109 -6.72 10.12 -22.66
CA ALA A 109 -6.71 10.50 -21.26
C ALA A 109 -7.25 9.38 -20.37
N ILE A 110 -6.84 9.38 -19.12
CA ILE A 110 -7.47 8.66 -18.01
C ILE A 110 -8.14 9.67 -17.09
N ASN A 111 -9.35 9.35 -16.63
CA ASN A 111 -10.10 10.14 -15.68
C ASN A 111 -10.24 9.31 -14.41
N VAL A 112 -9.74 9.83 -13.29
CA VAL A 112 -9.82 9.17 -11.99
C VAL A 112 -10.68 10.02 -11.08
N THR A 113 -11.83 9.47 -10.66
CA THR A 113 -12.69 10.10 -9.68
C THR A 113 -12.24 9.69 -8.29
N VAL A 114 -11.76 10.68 -7.53
CA VAL A 114 -11.32 10.52 -6.15
C VAL A 114 -12.39 11.05 -5.21
N GLY A 115 -12.58 10.38 -4.07
CA GLY A 115 -13.45 10.83 -3.00
C GLY A 115 -12.88 12.04 -2.26
N ALA A 116 -13.52 12.41 -1.14
CA ALA A 116 -12.99 13.44 -0.25
C ALA A 116 -11.72 12.91 0.43
N ALA A 117 -10.56 13.24 -0.12
CA ALA A 117 -9.25 12.91 0.45
C ALA A 117 -9.06 13.63 1.79
N SER A 118 -8.28 13.03 2.68
CA SER A 118 -7.96 13.59 4.00
C SER A 118 -6.53 13.21 4.38
N GLY A 119 -5.94 13.89 5.36
CA GLY A 119 -4.62 13.53 5.83
C GLY A 119 -4.35 13.98 7.26
N THR A 120 -3.19 13.60 7.76
CA THR A 120 -2.67 14.00 9.06
C THR A 120 -1.24 14.49 8.87
N PHE A 121 -0.90 15.61 9.51
CA PHE A 121 0.44 16.17 9.48
C PHE A 121 0.93 16.53 10.89
N ILE A 122 2.24 16.63 11.00
CA ILE A 122 2.94 17.09 12.21
C ILE A 122 3.34 18.56 11.99
N ASN A 123 2.76 19.47 12.76
CA ASN A 123 3.32 20.81 12.89
C ASN A 123 4.48 20.79 13.87
N ASN A 124 5.67 20.97 13.31
CA ASN A 124 6.92 21.11 14.05
C ASN A 124 7.50 22.54 13.94
N SER A 125 6.71 23.49 13.43
CA SER A 125 7.13 24.88 13.32
C SER A 125 6.85 25.64 14.62
N GLY A 126 7.55 26.75 14.83
CA GLY A 126 7.32 27.66 15.95
C GLY A 126 6.02 28.47 15.86
N ALA A 127 5.21 28.28 14.81
CA ALA A 127 3.97 28.99 14.56
C ALA A 127 2.80 28.02 14.32
N ALA A 128 1.58 28.50 14.50
CA ALA A 128 0.40 27.71 14.14
C ALA A 128 0.29 27.58 12.60
N VAL A 129 -0.17 26.42 12.14
CA VAL A 129 -0.47 26.15 10.73
C VAL A 129 -1.98 25.95 10.60
N GLY A 130 -2.70 26.99 10.16
CA GLY A 130 -4.16 26.99 10.20
C GLY A 130 -4.67 26.83 11.64
N ALA A 131 -5.53 25.84 11.87
CA ALA A 131 -6.02 25.49 13.21
C ALA A 131 -5.04 24.62 14.01
N CYS A 132 -3.93 24.19 13.40
CA CYS A 132 -2.94 23.37 14.08
C CYS A 132 -2.06 24.23 14.98
N PRO A 133 -2.00 23.99 16.30
CA PRO A 133 -1.19 24.79 17.21
C PRO A 133 0.29 24.77 16.85
N ALA A 134 1.02 25.82 17.25
CA ALA A 134 2.48 25.82 17.22
C ALA A 134 3.04 24.61 18.00
N ALA A 135 4.24 24.16 17.62
CA ALA A 135 4.84 22.97 18.18
C ALA A 135 5.18 23.13 19.68
N ASN A 136 4.78 22.17 20.52
CA ASN A 136 5.24 22.07 21.91
C ASN A 136 5.26 20.61 22.41
N PRO A 137 6.28 19.79 22.09
CA PRO A 137 7.35 20.02 21.11
C PRO A 137 6.92 19.74 19.67
N PHE A 138 5.76 19.10 19.46
CA PHE A 138 5.14 18.82 18.17
C PHE A 138 3.62 18.84 18.33
N SER A 139 2.89 19.20 17.28
CA SER A 139 1.42 19.17 17.26
C SER A 139 0.95 18.32 16.08
N VAL A 140 0.09 17.33 16.33
CA VAL A 140 -0.49 16.51 15.27
C VAL A 140 -1.89 17.00 14.95
N CYS A 141 -2.17 17.19 13.67
CA CYS A 141 -3.41 17.77 13.23
C CYS A 141 -3.91 17.09 11.95
N GLY A 142 -5.23 16.97 11.84
CA GLY A 142 -5.86 16.60 10.59
C GLY A 142 -5.76 17.74 9.57
N ILE A 143 -5.56 17.37 8.32
CA ILE A 143 -5.78 18.24 7.17
C ILE A 143 -7.28 18.18 6.86
N PRO A 144 -7.97 19.34 6.73
CA PRO A 144 -9.37 19.35 6.34
C PRO A 144 -9.61 18.53 5.07
N SER A 145 -10.67 17.72 5.08
CA SER A 145 -11.02 16.88 3.94
C SER A 145 -11.25 17.73 2.69
N GLY A 146 -10.73 17.26 1.56
CA GLY A 146 -11.00 17.82 0.25
C GLY A 146 -12.42 17.50 -0.24
N VAL A 147 -12.67 17.78 -1.51
CA VAL A 147 -13.94 17.47 -2.18
C VAL A 147 -13.76 16.34 -3.19
N THR A 148 -14.82 15.58 -3.44
CA THR A 148 -14.84 14.59 -4.51
C THR A 148 -14.56 15.27 -5.85
N THR A 149 -13.56 14.76 -6.57
CA THR A 149 -13.01 15.42 -7.77
C THR A 149 -12.69 14.37 -8.83
N THR A 150 -12.93 14.70 -10.10
CA THR A 150 -12.42 13.90 -11.22
C THR A 150 -11.18 14.56 -11.78
N ILE A 151 -10.05 13.86 -11.70
CA ILE A 151 -8.77 14.31 -12.22
C ILE A 151 -8.57 13.68 -13.59
N THR A 152 -8.26 14.51 -14.59
CA THR A 152 -7.99 14.05 -15.96
C THR A 152 -6.49 14.12 -16.22
N SER A 153 -5.88 12.98 -16.54
CA SER A 153 -4.45 12.90 -16.86
C SER A 153 -4.27 12.46 -18.33
N PRO A 154 -3.46 13.18 -19.12
CA PRO A 154 -3.22 12.82 -20.52
C PRO A 154 -2.38 11.54 -20.61
N ILE A 155 -2.72 10.65 -21.55
CA ILE A 155 -1.99 9.41 -21.81
C ILE A 155 -1.97 9.09 -23.31
N SER A 156 -1.03 8.24 -23.72
CA SER A 156 -1.04 7.61 -25.05
C SER A 156 -1.16 6.10 -24.88
N LEU A 157 -2.39 5.59 -24.92
CA LEU A 157 -2.69 4.18 -24.66
C LEU A 157 -3.44 3.58 -25.84
N THR A 158 -2.90 2.49 -26.40
CA THR A 158 -3.61 1.66 -27.38
C THR A 158 -3.89 0.30 -26.77
N LEU A 159 -5.18 -0.02 -26.67
CA LEU A 159 -5.68 -1.30 -26.22
C LEU A 159 -6.01 -2.16 -27.44
N THR A 160 -5.23 -3.23 -27.65
CA THR A 160 -5.46 -4.20 -28.72
C THR A 160 -6.32 -5.34 -28.18
N GLY A 161 -7.36 -5.75 -28.91
CA GLY A 161 -8.23 -6.83 -28.48
C GLY A 161 -7.45 -8.13 -28.20
N GLY A 162 -7.71 -8.75 -27.04
CA GLY A 162 -7.01 -9.95 -26.57
C GLY A 162 -5.62 -9.71 -25.98
N ALA A 163 -5.08 -8.48 -26.03
CA ALA A 163 -3.85 -8.12 -25.35
C ALA A 163 -4.14 -7.70 -23.90
N HIS A 164 -3.14 -7.85 -23.03
CA HIS A 164 -3.15 -7.28 -21.70
C HIS A 164 -2.18 -6.11 -21.65
N GLN A 165 -2.66 -4.97 -21.18
CA GLN A 165 -1.91 -3.73 -21.07
C GLN A 165 -1.93 -3.25 -19.62
N TRP A 166 -0.99 -2.37 -19.29
CA TRP A 166 -0.85 -1.81 -17.97
C TRP A 166 -0.64 -0.30 -18.01
N LEU A 167 -1.07 0.34 -16.93
CA LEU A 167 -0.90 1.76 -16.69
C LEU A 167 -0.59 1.98 -15.21
N ASP A 168 0.32 2.89 -14.94
CA ASP A 168 0.63 3.37 -13.60
C ASP A 168 -0.02 4.73 -13.35
N LEU A 169 -0.55 4.91 -12.16
CA LEU A 169 -1.02 6.18 -11.64
C LEU A 169 0.00 6.70 -10.63
N ASP A 170 0.72 7.74 -11.00
CA ASP A 170 1.63 8.43 -10.10
C ASP A 170 0.92 9.65 -9.51
N PHE A 171 0.50 9.53 -8.25
CA PHE A 171 -0.01 10.65 -7.50
C PHE A 171 1.14 11.49 -6.97
N ASN A 172 0.91 12.80 -6.88
CA ASN A 172 1.81 13.70 -6.20
C ASN A 172 1.00 14.49 -5.19
N TYR A 173 0.88 13.93 -3.97
CA TYR A 173 0.09 14.61 -2.94
C TYR A 173 0.68 15.97 -2.55
N ASN A 174 1.97 16.24 -2.83
CA ASN A 174 2.54 17.57 -2.57
C ASN A 174 1.85 18.65 -3.42
N ASN A 175 1.53 18.33 -4.67
CA ASN A 175 0.75 19.25 -5.50
C ASN A 175 -0.69 19.39 -5.00
N ALA A 176 -1.22 18.36 -4.33
CA ALA A 176 -2.57 18.38 -3.78
C ALA A 176 -2.67 19.19 -2.46
N ILE A 177 -1.59 19.33 -1.70
CA ILE A 177 -1.60 20.08 -0.44
C ILE A 177 -1.37 21.56 -0.71
N VAL A 178 -2.35 22.39 -0.34
CA VAL A 178 -2.30 23.84 -0.53
C VAL A 178 -2.17 24.58 0.79
N THR A 179 -1.40 25.67 0.81
CA THR A 179 -1.09 26.46 2.02
C THR A 179 -1.52 27.92 1.96
N THR A 180 -2.08 28.38 0.83
CA THR A 180 -2.35 29.80 0.52
C THR A 180 -3.39 30.46 1.44
N SER A 181 -4.18 29.69 2.20
CA SER A 181 -5.17 30.20 3.15
C SER A 181 -5.31 29.29 4.39
N GLY A 182 -4.17 28.80 4.88
CA GLY A 182 -4.10 27.66 5.80
C GLY A 182 -3.83 26.36 5.04
N ILE A 183 -3.82 25.22 5.75
CA ILE A 183 -3.56 23.90 5.15
C ILE A 183 -4.86 23.28 4.64
N GLY A 184 -4.85 22.75 3.41
CA GLY A 184 -5.98 22.06 2.79
C GLY A 184 -5.57 21.12 1.67
N ILE A 185 -6.55 20.42 1.09
CA ILE A 185 -6.36 19.48 -0.03
C ILE A 185 -7.17 19.97 -1.23
N ASP A 186 -6.49 20.16 -2.36
CA ASP A 186 -7.06 20.51 -3.66
C ASP A 186 -6.54 19.57 -4.74
N MET A 187 -7.39 18.64 -5.18
CA MET A 187 -7.06 17.64 -6.20
C MET A 187 -7.13 18.20 -7.63
N GLN A 188 -7.51 19.47 -7.82
CA GLN A 188 -7.54 20.12 -9.13
C GLN A 188 -6.23 20.82 -9.47
N GLN A 189 -5.26 20.84 -8.55
CA GLN A 189 -3.96 21.41 -8.81
C GLN A 189 -3.26 20.67 -9.97
N PRO A 190 -2.49 21.38 -10.81
CA PRO A 190 -1.75 20.75 -11.90
C PRO A 190 -0.83 19.64 -11.40
N ASN A 191 -0.74 18.55 -12.16
CA ASN A 191 0.16 17.42 -11.89
C ASN A 191 -0.06 16.74 -10.53
N VAL A 192 -1.26 16.80 -9.96
CA VAL A 192 -1.64 15.96 -8.80
C VAL A 192 -1.67 14.47 -9.17
N LEU A 193 -1.99 14.17 -10.43
CA LEU A 193 -2.01 12.81 -10.97
C LEU A 193 -1.39 12.80 -12.36
N THR A 194 -0.37 11.98 -12.54
CA THR A 194 0.17 11.62 -13.84
C THR A 194 -0.09 10.14 -14.12
N ALA A 195 -0.04 9.77 -15.40
CA ALA A 195 -0.20 8.39 -15.80
C ALA A 195 0.82 8.00 -16.87
N THR A 196 1.37 6.80 -16.73
CA THR A 196 2.40 6.28 -17.65
C THR A 196 2.11 4.82 -18.00
N THR A 197 2.64 4.40 -19.15
CA THR A 197 2.63 3.01 -19.60
C THR A 197 4.05 2.43 -19.64
N THR A 198 5.04 3.20 -19.17
CA THR A 198 6.44 2.78 -19.10
C THR A 198 6.69 2.09 -17.77
N THR A 199 7.04 0.81 -17.82
CA THR A 199 7.40 0.03 -16.62
C THR A 199 8.61 0.66 -15.93
N PRO A 200 8.58 0.87 -14.61
CA PRO A 200 9.72 1.41 -13.86
C PRO A 200 10.94 0.50 -13.99
N ILE A 201 12.12 1.12 -14.04
CA ILE A 201 13.39 0.37 -13.96
C ILE A 201 13.42 -0.37 -12.62
N GLY A 202 13.85 -1.64 -12.63
CA GLY A 202 14.00 -2.47 -11.43
C GLY A 202 12.85 -3.45 -11.19
N VAL A 203 11.69 -3.24 -11.81
CA VAL A 203 10.64 -4.27 -11.91
C VAL A 203 11.18 -5.45 -12.75
N PRO A 204 10.92 -6.72 -12.36
CA PRO A 204 11.38 -7.88 -13.10
C PRO A 204 10.96 -7.86 -14.57
N SER A 205 11.83 -8.37 -15.45
CA SER A 205 11.60 -8.31 -16.90
C SER A 205 10.33 -9.07 -17.29
N GLY A 206 9.42 -8.35 -17.95
CA GLY A 206 8.13 -8.91 -18.39
C GLY A 206 7.00 -8.71 -17.39
N ASP A 207 7.26 -8.19 -16.19
CA ASP A 207 6.24 -7.79 -15.23
C ASP A 207 5.97 -6.28 -15.29
N PHE A 208 4.90 -5.84 -14.63
CA PHE A 208 4.39 -4.48 -14.72
C PHE A 208 4.67 -3.63 -13.50
N ALA A 209 4.45 -4.15 -12.29
CA ALA A 209 4.62 -3.39 -11.06
C ALA A 209 4.89 -4.32 -9.87
N PHE A 210 5.52 -3.79 -8.82
CA PHE A 210 5.51 -4.44 -7.51
C PHE A 210 4.14 -4.28 -6.86
N VAL A 211 3.82 -5.20 -5.95
CA VAL A 211 2.69 -5.10 -5.02
C VAL A 211 3.27 -5.25 -3.63
N ASP A 212 3.31 -4.17 -2.86
CA ASP A 212 4.08 -4.12 -1.62
C ASP A 212 3.18 -4.10 -0.38
N ASP A 213 3.55 -4.93 0.60
CA ASP A 213 2.99 -4.94 1.96
C ASP A 213 1.44 -4.92 1.99
N PHE A 214 0.81 -5.71 1.10
CA PHE A 214 -0.64 -5.91 1.14
C PHE A 214 -0.98 -6.80 2.33
N THR A 215 -1.41 -6.17 3.42
CA THR A 215 -1.81 -6.89 4.62
C THR A 215 -3.32 -7.09 4.64
N GLY A 216 -3.72 -8.33 4.91
CA GLY A 216 -5.11 -8.61 5.19
C GLY A 216 -5.29 -9.95 5.89
N ARG A 217 -6.56 -10.24 6.16
CA ARG A 217 -6.99 -11.53 6.69
C ARG A 217 -7.13 -12.53 5.55
N VAL A 218 -6.57 -13.72 5.73
CA VAL A 218 -6.69 -14.82 4.78
C VAL A 218 -8.15 -15.27 4.72
N THR A 219 -8.76 -15.15 3.54
CA THR A 219 -10.13 -15.61 3.28
C THR A 219 -10.15 -16.92 2.51
N THR A 220 -9.14 -17.17 1.68
CA THR A 220 -8.94 -18.42 0.95
C THR A 220 -7.44 -18.72 0.90
N VAL A 221 -7.06 -19.99 1.08
CA VAL A 221 -5.69 -20.46 0.91
C VAL A 221 -5.71 -21.88 0.32
N SER A 222 -4.83 -22.12 -0.65
CA SER A 222 -4.62 -23.40 -1.32
C SER A 222 -3.14 -23.57 -1.60
N SER A 223 -2.68 -24.73 -2.10
CA SER A 223 -1.25 -24.95 -2.39
C SER A 223 -0.63 -23.98 -3.41
N SER A 224 -1.44 -23.30 -4.22
CA SER A 224 -0.97 -22.43 -5.32
C SER A 224 -1.60 -21.05 -5.32
N SER A 225 -2.39 -20.68 -4.30
CA SER A 225 -3.04 -19.37 -4.26
C SER A 225 -3.45 -18.98 -2.84
N ILE A 226 -3.40 -17.68 -2.56
CA ILE A 226 -3.88 -17.05 -1.34
C ILE A 226 -4.74 -15.83 -1.68
N THR A 227 -5.82 -15.63 -0.94
CA THR A 227 -6.66 -14.42 -1.03
C THR A 227 -6.70 -13.73 0.33
N LEU A 228 -6.27 -12.47 0.34
CA LEU A 228 -6.25 -11.59 1.49
C LEU A 228 -7.39 -10.57 1.40
N SER A 229 -8.01 -10.26 2.52
CA SER A 229 -9.04 -9.22 2.65
C SER A 229 -8.59 -8.17 3.66
N SER A 230 -8.50 -6.93 3.20
CA SER A 230 -8.21 -5.73 3.98
C SER A 230 -9.48 -4.89 4.08
N THR A 231 -9.78 -4.38 5.27
CA THR A 231 -10.92 -3.48 5.50
C THR A 231 -10.76 -2.14 4.78
N VAL A 232 -9.53 -1.75 4.47
CA VAL A 232 -9.20 -0.45 3.86
C VAL A 232 -8.86 -0.56 2.38
N ARG A 233 -8.15 -1.62 1.97
CA ARG A 233 -7.66 -1.84 0.59
C ARG A 233 -8.48 -2.83 -0.23
N GLY A 234 -9.45 -3.52 0.37
CA GLY A 234 -10.29 -4.51 -0.33
C GLY A 234 -9.64 -5.90 -0.40
N ASN A 235 -9.89 -6.65 -1.47
CA ASN A 235 -9.43 -8.03 -1.59
C ASN A 235 -8.31 -8.15 -2.64
N LEU A 236 -7.28 -8.93 -2.32
CA LEU A 236 -6.18 -9.26 -3.22
C LEU A 236 -6.03 -10.77 -3.31
N THR A 237 -5.93 -11.31 -4.51
CA THR A 237 -5.60 -12.74 -4.74
C THR A 237 -4.27 -12.83 -5.45
N ALA A 238 -3.39 -13.69 -4.95
CA ALA A 238 -2.09 -13.94 -5.54
C ALA A 238 -1.88 -15.44 -5.80
N THR A 239 -1.08 -15.73 -6.82
CA THR A 239 -0.52 -17.03 -7.10
C THR A 239 0.66 -17.28 -6.16
N ILE A 240 0.75 -18.50 -5.64
CA ILE A 240 1.89 -18.96 -4.86
C ILE A 240 2.71 -19.91 -5.72
N THR A 241 4.01 -19.66 -5.79
CA THR A 241 4.94 -20.44 -6.60
C THR A 241 5.98 -21.11 -5.70
N GLY A 242 6.79 -22.02 -6.27
CA GLY A 242 7.88 -22.67 -5.53
C GLY A 242 8.96 -21.71 -5.02
N THR A 243 9.00 -20.48 -5.52
CA THR A 243 9.96 -19.44 -5.13
C THR A 243 9.40 -18.44 -4.13
N THR A 244 8.11 -18.50 -3.79
CA THR A 244 7.52 -17.62 -2.78
C THR A 244 8.15 -17.92 -1.41
N GLN A 245 8.75 -16.89 -0.81
CA GLN A 245 9.34 -16.96 0.52
C GLN A 245 8.27 -16.76 1.59
N ILE A 246 8.40 -17.46 2.73
CA ILE A 246 7.47 -17.32 3.86
C ILE A 246 8.30 -16.98 5.09
N PHE A 247 7.91 -15.89 5.76
CA PHE A 247 8.54 -15.38 6.97
C PHE A 247 7.51 -15.37 8.10
N ASP A 248 7.95 -15.65 9.32
CA ASP A 248 7.11 -15.58 10.52
C ASP A 248 7.89 -14.87 11.63
N PRO A 249 7.66 -13.56 11.82
CA PRO A 249 8.36 -12.77 12.81
C PRO A 249 7.95 -13.07 14.25
N GLN A 250 6.78 -13.67 14.48
CA GLN A 250 6.25 -13.92 15.83
C GLN A 250 6.64 -15.31 16.35
N SER A 251 6.71 -16.29 15.46
CA SER A 251 7.06 -17.66 15.81
C SER A 251 7.80 -18.34 14.65
N PRO A 252 9.10 -18.07 14.45
CA PRO A 252 9.87 -18.65 13.34
C PRO A 252 9.79 -20.18 13.24
N ALA A 253 9.48 -20.86 14.36
CA ALA A 253 9.25 -22.30 14.43
C ALA A 253 7.90 -22.77 13.85
N GLN A 254 6.83 -21.96 13.89
CA GLN A 254 5.49 -22.33 13.42
C GLN A 254 5.38 -22.34 11.90
N CYS A 255 6.01 -21.39 11.22
CA CYS A 255 6.14 -21.35 9.76
C CYS A 255 7.58 -21.57 9.30
N THR A 256 8.21 -22.66 9.73
CA THR A 256 9.58 -23.00 9.29
C THR A 256 9.58 -23.47 7.84
N GLY A 257 10.17 -22.69 6.93
CA GLY A 257 10.46 -23.13 5.58
C GLY A 257 10.54 -21.97 4.61
N GLY A 258 11.76 -21.51 4.32
CA GLY A 258 12.04 -20.38 3.42
C GLY A 258 11.58 -20.58 1.96
N THR A 259 10.81 -21.64 1.64
CA THR A 259 10.12 -21.84 0.36
C THR A 259 8.82 -22.68 0.53
N ALA A 260 7.72 -22.14 0.00
CA ALA A 260 6.49 -22.79 -0.49
C ALA A 260 5.85 -23.98 0.27
N THR A 261 5.65 -23.91 1.59
CA THR A 261 4.50 -24.61 2.19
C THR A 261 3.63 -23.65 2.99
N LEU A 262 2.42 -23.37 2.50
CA LEU A 262 1.41 -22.56 3.19
C LEU A 262 0.75 -23.34 4.34
N SER A 263 1.40 -24.40 4.82
CA SER A 263 0.82 -25.37 5.76
C SER A 263 0.51 -24.76 7.13
N CYS A 264 1.23 -23.70 7.50
CA CYS A 264 1.01 -22.93 8.73
C CYS A 264 0.05 -21.73 8.55
N ILE A 265 -0.37 -21.43 7.32
CA ILE A 265 -1.29 -20.33 7.02
C ILE A 265 -2.69 -20.91 6.87
N HIS A 266 -3.64 -20.37 7.62
CA HIS A 266 -5.01 -20.84 7.62
C HIS A 266 -5.98 -19.71 7.25
N VAL A 267 -7.19 -20.08 6.85
CA VAL A 267 -8.28 -19.10 6.76
C VAL A 267 -8.45 -18.46 8.14
N GLY A 268 -8.40 -17.14 8.18
CA GLY A 268 -8.46 -16.35 9.40
C GLY A 268 -7.13 -15.73 9.82
N SER A 269 -5.98 -16.26 9.39
CA SER A 269 -4.66 -15.71 9.68
C SER A 269 -4.50 -14.28 9.14
N ILE A 270 -3.61 -13.49 9.73
CA ILE A 270 -3.20 -12.18 9.20
C ILE A 270 -1.85 -12.34 8.51
N VAL A 271 -1.80 -11.96 7.22
CA VAL A 271 -0.62 -12.09 6.37
C VAL A 271 -0.37 -10.76 5.67
N SER A 272 0.89 -10.34 5.59
CA SER A 272 1.35 -9.32 4.66
C SER A 272 1.96 -9.98 3.43
N LEU A 273 1.57 -9.53 2.24
CA LEU A 273 2.01 -10.05 0.96
C LEU A 273 2.87 -9.03 0.23
N GLN A 274 4.00 -9.51 -0.30
CA GLN A 274 4.75 -8.84 -1.35
C GLN A 274 4.66 -9.67 -2.63
N GLY A 275 4.57 -9.01 -3.77
CA GLY A 275 4.40 -9.68 -5.05
C GLY A 275 4.73 -8.80 -6.25
N VAL A 276 4.44 -9.34 -7.43
CA VAL A 276 4.57 -8.64 -8.70
C VAL A 276 3.30 -8.81 -9.52
N LEU A 277 2.83 -7.72 -10.12
CA LEU A 277 1.79 -7.74 -11.13
C LEU A 277 2.41 -8.16 -12.45
N THR A 278 2.05 -9.35 -12.94
CA THR A 278 2.61 -9.93 -14.16
C THR A 278 1.99 -9.33 -15.42
N ASN A 279 2.61 -9.56 -16.58
CA ASN A 279 2.01 -9.22 -17.88
C ASN A 279 0.72 -9.98 -18.24
N THR A 280 0.25 -10.89 -17.39
CA THR A 280 -1.06 -11.56 -17.53
C THR A 280 -2.12 -10.97 -16.62
N GLY A 281 -1.75 -10.02 -15.76
CA GLY A 281 -2.63 -9.37 -14.79
C GLY A 281 -2.89 -10.20 -13.54
N ALA A 282 -2.28 -11.39 -13.46
CA ALA A 282 -2.13 -12.13 -12.23
C ALA A 282 -1.09 -11.47 -11.33
N ILE A 283 -1.27 -11.62 -10.03
CA ILE A 283 -0.27 -11.23 -9.03
C ILE A 283 0.43 -12.49 -8.57
N ASP A 284 1.76 -12.51 -8.70
CA ASP A 284 2.57 -13.60 -8.20
C ASP A 284 3.25 -13.17 -6.90
N ALA A 285 3.05 -13.93 -5.82
CA ALA A 285 3.63 -13.62 -4.52
C ALA A 285 5.14 -13.91 -4.53
N THR A 286 5.94 -12.93 -4.16
CA THR A 286 7.39 -13.08 -3.97
C THR A 286 7.71 -13.43 -2.52
N SER A 287 7.00 -12.84 -1.56
CA SER A 287 7.08 -13.21 -0.16
C SER A 287 5.78 -13.01 0.61
N LEU A 288 5.65 -13.74 1.72
CA LEU A 288 4.56 -13.62 2.69
C LEU A 288 5.15 -13.47 4.10
N ASP A 289 4.77 -12.42 4.81
CA ASP A 289 5.03 -12.28 6.24
C ASP A 289 3.77 -12.74 7.01
N VAL A 290 3.86 -13.84 7.74
CA VAL A 290 2.79 -14.38 8.57
C VAL A 290 2.76 -13.61 9.88
N ILE A 291 1.98 -12.54 9.91
CA ILE A 291 1.90 -11.67 11.08
C ILE A 291 1.20 -12.39 12.24
N ASP A 292 0.04 -13.00 12.00
CA ASP A 292 -0.65 -13.81 13.00
C ASP A 292 -1.17 -15.10 12.35
N ALA A 293 -0.51 -16.22 12.64
CA ALA A 293 -0.89 -17.54 12.13
C ALA A 293 -2.19 -18.08 12.76
N SER A 294 -2.70 -17.47 13.83
CA SER A 294 -3.90 -17.92 14.55
C SER A 294 -5.14 -17.94 13.67
N THR A 295 -6.02 -18.91 13.89
CA THR A 295 -7.37 -18.95 13.29
C THR A 295 -8.33 -17.94 13.95
N THR A 296 -7.98 -17.47 15.14
CA THR A 296 -8.64 -16.38 15.88
C THR A 296 -7.56 -15.34 16.23
N PRO A 297 -7.12 -14.52 15.25
CA PRO A 297 -6.09 -13.53 15.51
C PRO A 297 -6.62 -12.46 16.48
N ALA A 298 -5.70 -11.67 17.05
CA ALA A 298 -6.09 -10.47 17.79
C ALA A 298 -6.37 -9.32 16.82
N ASP A 299 -6.89 -8.20 17.34
CA ASP A 299 -6.88 -6.95 16.59
C ASP A 299 -5.42 -6.51 16.39
N GLU A 300 -5.08 -6.07 15.18
CA GLU A 300 -3.77 -5.53 14.88
C GLU A 300 -3.87 -4.16 14.23
N VAL A 301 -2.95 -3.27 14.61
CA VAL A 301 -2.85 -1.92 14.05
C VAL A 301 -1.41 -1.61 13.71
N GLU A 302 -1.19 -0.96 12.56
CA GLU A 302 0.13 -0.54 12.11
C GLU A 302 0.16 0.97 11.94
N GLY A 303 1.29 1.59 12.25
CA GLY A 303 1.43 3.03 12.11
C GLY A 303 2.82 3.56 12.40
N THR A 304 2.99 4.85 12.12
CA THR A 304 4.25 5.57 12.32
C THR A 304 4.25 6.22 13.70
N ILE A 305 5.29 5.93 14.49
CA ILE A 305 5.52 6.56 15.78
C ILE A 305 5.81 8.04 15.56
N TYR A 306 5.18 8.89 16.37
CA TYR A 306 5.46 10.32 16.39
C TYR A 306 5.74 10.79 17.82
N PRO A 307 6.48 11.90 17.99
CA PRO A 307 6.67 12.46 19.32
C PRO A 307 5.33 12.98 19.85
N SER A 308 4.84 12.41 20.95
CA SER A 308 3.50 12.68 21.47
C SER A 308 3.50 12.89 22.98
N THR A 309 2.44 13.50 23.49
CA THR A 309 2.15 13.64 24.92
C THR A 309 1.23 12.53 25.43
N CYS A 310 1.21 11.35 24.80
CA CYS A 310 0.41 10.23 25.28
C CYS A 310 0.68 9.99 26.77
N ASN A 311 -0.40 9.95 27.57
CA ASN A 311 -0.31 9.92 29.01
C ASN A 311 0.23 8.55 29.47
N GLY A 312 1.31 8.55 30.26
CA GLY A 312 1.82 7.37 30.97
C GLY A 312 3.27 6.99 30.61
N THR A 313 3.99 6.46 31.59
CA THR A 313 5.29 5.81 31.38
C THR A 313 5.11 4.54 30.56
N GLY A 314 5.78 4.42 29.41
CA GLY A 314 5.68 3.26 28.52
C GLY A 314 4.58 3.35 27.45
N SER A 315 3.96 4.52 27.29
CA SER A 315 3.02 4.81 26.21
C SER A 315 3.73 5.56 25.07
N ILE A 316 3.36 5.26 23.83
CA ILE A 316 3.83 5.95 22.63
C ILE A 316 2.65 6.46 21.80
N GLY A 317 2.88 7.53 21.05
CA GLY A 317 1.93 8.03 20.05
C GLY A 317 2.24 7.44 18.70
N MET A 318 1.20 6.99 18.00
CA MET A 318 1.28 6.44 16.66
C MET A 318 0.17 7.00 15.78
N ILE A 319 0.47 7.23 14.50
CA ILE A 319 -0.53 7.56 13.48
C ILE A 319 -0.83 6.31 12.66
N LEU A 320 -2.10 5.90 12.65
CA LEU A 320 -2.55 4.67 12.00
C LEU A 320 -2.32 4.74 10.48
N SER A 321 -1.69 3.71 9.92
CA SER A 321 -1.45 3.54 8.48
C SER A 321 -2.00 2.24 7.92
N ASP A 322 -2.31 1.24 8.77
CA ASP A 322 -3.06 0.04 8.41
C ASP A 322 -3.71 -0.60 9.65
N SER A 323 -4.70 -1.46 9.46
CA SER A 323 -5.30 -2.25 10.54
C SER A 323 -5.93 -3.56 10.06
N SER A 324 -5.96 -4.55 10.95
CA SER A 324 -6.66 -5.81 10.78
C SER A 324 -7.51 -6.05 12.02
N ILE A 325 -8.76 -5.60 11.97
CA ILE A 325 -9.69 -5.60 13.11
C ILE A 325 -10.65 -6.77 12.98
N VAL A 326 -10.70 -7.62 14.01
CA VAL A 326 -11.57 -8.80 14.06
C VAL A 326 -12.58 -8.72 15.19
N SER A 327 -12.29 -7.92 16.22
CA SER A 327 -13.13 -7.78 17.41
C SER A 327 -14.30 -6.83 17.15
N SER A 328 -15.52 -7.30 17.37
CA SER A 328 -16.71 -6.47 17.28
C SER A 328 -16.70 -5.37 18.35
N GLY A 329 -16.94 -4.11 17.96
CA GLY A 329 -17.01 -2.98 18.89
C GLY A 329 -15.65 -2.41 19.32
N SER A 330 -14.56 -2.87 18.70
CA SER A 330 -13.24 -2.25 18.85
C SER A 330 -13.26 -0.78 18.42
N ALA A 331 -12.64 0.12 19.18
CA ALA A 331 -12.54 1.53 18.79
C ALA A 331 -11.83 1.73 17.44
N PHE A 332 -11.05 0.74 16.99
CA PHE A 332 -10.39 0.74 15.69
C PHE A 332 -11.32 0.43 14.52
N SER A 333 -12.52 -0.14 14.74
CA SER A 333 -13.41 -0.50 13.62
C SER A 333 -13.92 0.69 12.81
N SER A 334 -13.88 1.90 13.38
CA SER A 334 -14.22 3.15 12.70
C SER A 334 -13.01 4.06 12.46
N ALA A 335 -11.80 3.60 12.80
CA ALA A 335 -10.59 4.38 12.62
C ALA A 335 -10.14 4.29 11.16
N GLY A 336 -10.00 5.43 10.49
CA GLY A 336 -9.36 5.52 9.17
C GLY A 336 -7.86 5.74 9.30
N PHE A 337 -7.15 5.76 8.17
CA PHE A 337 -5.75 6.20 8.16
C PHE A 337 -5.63 7.61 8.75
N GLY A 338 -4.50 7.88 9.37
CA GLY A 338 -4.24 9.18 9.99
C GLY A 338 -4.81 9.33 11.39
N SER A 339 -5.57 8.34 11.89
CA SER A 339 -6.09 8.33 13.25
C SER A 339 -4.96 8.29 14.29
N GLY A 340 -5.05 9.13 15.32
CA GLY A 340 -4.12 9.15 16.44
C GLY A 340 -4.37 7.99 17.41
N VAL A 341 -3.30 7.30 17.81
CA VAL A 341 -3.33 6.17 18.74
C VAL A 341 -2.32 6.40 19.83
N CYS A 342 -2.77 6.40 21.09
CA CYS A 342 -1.91 6.26 22.25
C CYS A 342 -1.83 4.77 22.62
N LEU A 343 -0.67 4.18 22.37
CA LEU A 343 -0.43 2.77 22.52
C LEU A 343 0.47 2.50 23.72
N THR A 344 0.02 1.65 24.64
CA THR A 344 0.79 1.20 25.80
C THR A 344 1.19 -0.26 25.62
N LEU A 345 2.48 -0.58 25.75
CA LEU A 345 2.94 -1.96 25.80
C LEU A 345 2.62 -2.54 27.19
N SER A 346 1.97 -3.70 27.22
CA SER A 346 1.74 -4.45 28.46
C SER A 346 3.09 -4.75 29.16
N PRO A 347 3.17 -4.79 30.50
CA PRO A 347 4.41 -5.10 31.22
C PRO A 347 5.07 -6.44 30.84
N THR A 348 4.28 -7.40 30.34
CA THR A 348 4.75 -8.70 29.84
C THR A 348 4.77 -8.77 28.31
N GLY A 349 4.63 -7.63 27.64
CA GLY A 349 4.58 -7.56 26.18
C GLY A 349 5.95 -7.74 25.55
N SER A 350 5.95 -8.23 24.31
CA SER A 350 7.17 -8.48 23.54
C SER A 350 7.44 -7.38 22.51
N LEU A 351 8.71 -7.08 22.30
CA LEU A 351 9.20 -6.33 21.14
C LEU A 351 9.83 -7.31 20.16
N LEU A 352 9.34 -7.29 18.93
CA LEU A 352 9.74 -8.20 17.86
C LEU A 352 10.19 -7.38 16.65
N ILE A 353 10.99 -7.97 15.78
CA ILE A 353 11.40 -7.34 14.52
C ILE A 353 10.95 -8.23 13.39
N ASP A 354 10.20 -7.67 12.47
CA ASP A 354 9.90 -8.35 11.22
C ASP A 354 10.93 -8.00 10.16
N SER A 355 11.86 -8.92 9.93
CA SER A 355 12.91 -8.72 8.93
C SER A 355 12.47 -9.05 7.51
N GLY A 356 11.27 -9.64 7.30
CA GLY A 356 10.73 -9.98 5.99
C GLY A 356 11.77 -10.50 5.00
N ILE A 357 11.85 -9.89 3.82
CA ILE A 357 12.81 -10.21 2.74
C ILE A 357 14.29 -10.08 3.14
N LEU A 358 14.61 -9.34 4.21
CA LEU A 358 15.97 -9.22 4.74
C LEU A 358 16.35 -10.40 5.65
N THR A 359 15.43 -11.31 5.97
CA THR A 359 15.70 -12.46 6.83
C THR A 359 16.86 -13.30 6.28
N GLY A 360 17.87 -13.53 7.13
CA GLY A 360 19.04 -14.33 6.79
C GLY A 360 20.10 -13.60 5.96
N GLN A 361 19.95 -12.30 5.67
CA GLN A 361 20.95 -11.55 4.94
C GLN A 361 22.24 -11.35 5.77
N PRO A 362 23.43 -11.58 5.18
CA PRO A 362 24.70 -11.30 5.85
C PRO A 362 24.82 -9.84 6.25
N GLY A 363 25.19 -9.58 7.50
CA GLY A 363 25.35 -8.22 8.03
C GLY A 363 24.06 -7.58 8.53
N LEU A 364 22.92 -8.27 8.46
CA LEU A 364 21.72 -7.85 9.20
C LEU A 364 22.04 -7.87 10.72
N PRO A 365 21.66 -6.84 11.49
CA PRO A 365 21.87 -6.81 12.93
C PRO A 365 21.26 -8.03 13.62
N VAL A 366 21.88 -8.48 14.72
CA VAL A 366 21.32 -9.58 15.53
C VAL A 366 19.91 -9.23 16.00
N THR A 367 19.05 -10.25 16.11
CA THR A 367 17.67 -10.11 16.58
C THR A 367 17.64 -9.29 17.88
N ASN A 368 16.93 -8.16 17.82
CA ASN A 368 16.70 -7.15 18.86
C ASN A 368 17.74 -6.03 19.01
N ALA A 369 18.78 -5.93 18.17
CA ALA A 369 19.72 -4.80 18.24
C ALA A 369 18.97 -3.45 18.07
N GLY A 370 18.96 -2.57 19.08
CA GLY A 370 18.26 -1.28 19.01
C GLY A 370 16.73 -1.36 18.95
N PHE A 371 16.11 -2.45 19.42
CA PHE A 371 14.65 -2.60 19.59
C PHE A 371 14.32 -3.65 20.68
N ASN A 372 14.74 -3.39 21.92
CA ASN A 372 14.62 -4.35 23.04
C ASN A 372 13.60 -3.93 24.09
N ASN A 373 13.38 -2.64 24.26
CA ASN A 373 12.51 -2.09 25.29
C ASN A 373 11.84 -0.79 24.82
N ALA A 374 10.92 -0.25 25.62
CA ALA A 374 10.16 0.95 25.26
C ALA A 374 11.00 2.21 25.01
N THR A 375 12.25 2.27 25.50
CA THR A 375 13.18 3.40 25.23
C THR A 375 13.83 3.33 23.85
N ASP A 376 13.71 2.19 23.15
CA ASP A 376 14.16 2.01 21.77
C ASP A 376 13.12 2.44 20.73
N LEU A 377 11.94 2.84 21.19
CA LEU A 377 10.86 3.33 20.36
C LEU A 377 11.13 4.79 19.97
N LEU A 378 11.26 5.04 18.67
CA LEU A 378 11.66 6.33 18.11
C LEU A 378 10.62 6.84 17.12
N ALA A 379 10.47 8.16 17.08
CA ALA A 379 9.69 8.82 16.05
C ALA A 379 10.21 8.49 14.65
N GLY A 380 9.30 8.17 13.72
CA GLY A 380 9.61 7.72 12.37
C GLY A 380 9.66 6.21 12.21
N GLN A 381 9.76 5.43 13.29
CA GLN A 381 9.60 3.98 13.20
C GLN A 381 8.17 3.62 12.85
N THR A 382 7.99 2.67 11.94
CA THR A 382 6.71 1.98 11.73
C THR A 382 6.66 0.74 12.60
N ILE A 383 5.60 0.62 13.40
CA ILE A 383 5.36 -0.58 14.21
C ILE A 383 3.98 -1.13 13.91
N ARG A 384 3.85 -2.44 14.08
CA ARG A 384 2.56 -3.12 14.18
C ARG A 384 2.35 -3.63 15.60
N ALA A 385 1.17 -3.38 16.15
CA ALA A 385 0.82 -3.71 17.51
C ALA A 385 -0.30 -4.74 17.57
N LYS A 386 -0.09 -5.79 18.36
CA LYS A 386 -1.10 -6.81 18.67
C LYS A 386 -1.93 -6.34 19.86
N VAL A 387 -3.13 -5.85 19.59
CA VAL A 387 -4.00 -5.15 20.52
C VAL A 387 -4.85 -6.13 21.32
N THR A 388 -4.93 -5.90 22.63
CA THR A 388 -5.80 -6.67 23.55
C THR A 388 -6.98 -5.87 24.08
N GLY A 389 -6.91 -4.54 23.99
CA GLY A 389 -8.01 -3.65 24.35
C GLY A 389 -7.81 -2.28 23.72
N ALA A 390 -8.91 -1.68 23.28
CA ALA A 390 -8.95 -0.35 22.69
C ALA A 390 -10.20 0.40 23.13
N ALA A 391 -10.05 1.69 23.41
CA ALA A 391 -11.15 2.58 23.76
C ALA A 391 -10.93 3.97 23.16
N SER A 392 -12.02 4.67 22.84
CA SER A 392 -11.93 6.09 22.47
C SER A 392 -11.38 6.91 23.64
N GLY A 393 -10.50 7.85 23.34
CA GLY A 393 -9.85 8.72 24.31
C GLY A 393 -9.68 10.14 23.81
N THR A 394 -9.18 11.03 24.67
CA THR A 394 -9.02 12.46 24.37
C THR A 394 -8.06 12.73 23.20
N ASN A 395 -7.10 11.82 22.97
CA ASN A 395 -6.10 11.92 21.90
C ASN A 395 -6.39 10.97 20.71
N GLY A 396 -7.65 10.56 20.53
CA GLY A 396 -8.05 9.58 19.51
C GLY A 396 -8.39 8.24 20.13
N ILE A 397 -7.50 7.24 19.99
CA ILE A 397 -7.71 5.89 20.53
C ILE A 397 -6.64 5.57 21.56
N ASN A 398 -7.04 5.10 22.74
CA ASN A 398 -6.14 4.53 23.74
C ASN A 398 -6.17 3.01 23.61
N ALA A 399 -5.02 2.37 23.46
CA ALA A 399 -4.91 0.93 23.26
C ALA A 399 -3.80 0.29 24.07
N THR A 400 -3.99 -0.97 24.44
CA THR A 400 -2.97 -1.81 25.10
C THR A 400 -2.57 -2.95 24.18
N ALA A 401 -1.26 -3.14 24.01
CA ALA A 401 -0.70 -4.19 23.17
C ALA A 401 0.08 -5.23 23.98
N THR A 402 0.02 -6.48 23.54
CA THR A 402 0.86 -7.58 24.06
C THR A 402 2.11 -7.80 23.23
N ALA A 403 2.15 -7.27 22.01
CA ALA A 403 3.35 -7.28 21.20
C ALA A 403 3.41 -6.00 20.36
N MET A 404 4.63 -5.51 20.15
CA MET A 404 4.95 -4.48 19.16
C MET A 404 6.02 -5.04 18.23
N ILE A 405 5.79 -4.95 16.94
CA ILE A 405 6.62 -5.54 15.89
C ILE A 405 7.17 -4.39 15.08
N LEU A 406 8.49 -4.22 15.05
CA LEU A 406 9.14 -3.28 14.14
C LEU A 406 8.89 -3.74 12.70
N ARG A 407 8.26 -2.88 11.91
CA ARG A 407 8.00 -3.08 10.48
C ARG A 407 8.86 -2.11 9.68
N PHE A 408 8.89 -2.31 8.36
CA PHE A 408 9.62 -1.40 7.47
C PHE A 408 9.01 0.00 7.52
N SER A 409 9.84 0.95 7.96
CA SER A 409 9.53 2.37 8.03
C SER A 409 9.69 2.97 6.65
N ARG A 410 8.72 3.81 6.26
CA ARG A 410 8.70 4.46 4.95
C ARG A 410 9.17 5.88 5.10
N LEU A 411 10.36 6.14 4.58
CA LEU A 411 11.06 7.39 4.76
C LEU A 411 11.47 7.94 3.41
N THR A 412 11.24 9.23 3.20
CA THR A 412 11.69 9.93 1.99
C THR A 412 12.76 10.95 2.37
N GLY A 413 13.78 11.04 1.52
CA GLY A 413 14.83 12.04 1.63
C GLY A 413 15.53 12.21 0.29
N THR A 414 16.74 12.76 0.32
CA THR A 414 17.59 12.90 -0.86
C THR A 414 18.81 11.99 -0.76
N PHE A 415 19.14 11.36 -1.87
CA PHE A 415 20.33 10.52 -2.01
C PHE A 415 21.58 11.38 -1.79
N GLY A 416 22.42 10.93 -0.86
CA GLY A 416 23.71 11.50 -0.54
C GLY A 416 24.87 10.67 -1.07
N THR A 417 25.97 10.63 -0.32
CA THR A 417 27.17 9.90 -0.75
C THR A 417 26.99 8.39 -0.60
N LEU A 418 27.42 7.63 -1.62
CA LEU A 418 27.53 6.18 -1.59
C LEU A 418 28.74 5.74 -0.73
N SER A 419 28.54 4.73 0.13
CA SER A 419 29.59 4.10 0.94
C SER A 419 29.38 2.58 0.98
N GLY A 420 30.20 1.84 0.24
CA GLY A 420 30.04 0.39 0.10
C GLY A 420 28.68 0.01 -0.46
N ASN A 421 27.93 -0.85 0.25
CA ASN A 421 26.57 -1.24 -0.09
C ASN A 421 25.50 -0.33 0.56
N GLY A 422 25.87 0.84 1.06
CA GLY A 422 24.95 1.80 1.65
C GLY A 422 25.11 3.19 1.09
N PHE A 423 24.20 4.09 1.44
CA PHE A 423 24.27 5.51 1.06
C PHE A 423 23.75 6.39 2.19
N ILE A 424 24.23 7.64 2.25
CA ILE A 424 23.70 8.63 3.18
C ILE A 424 22.34 9.13 2.66
N ILE A 425 21.33 9.16 3.52
CA ILE A 425 20.05 9.83 3.20
C ILE A 425 19.97 11.17 3.93
N ASN A 426 19.72 12.24 3.18
CA ASN A 426 19.58 13.60 3.71
C ASN A 426 18.11 14.04 3.69
N GLY A 427 17.78 15.10 4.45
CA GLY A 427 16.44 15.71 4.38
C GLY A 427 15.31 14.78 4.85
N LEU A 428 15.59 13.91 5.82
CA LEU A 428 14.54 13.14 6.49
C LEU A 428 13.53 14.07 7.17
N PRO A 429 12.27 13.64 7.37
CA PRO A 429 11.28 14.41 8.09
C PRO A 429 11.79 14.90 9.45
N THR A 430 11.59 16.17 9.72
CA THR A 430 12.17 16.90 10.85
C THR A 430 11.61 16.50 12.22
N TYR A 431 10.55 15.70 12.26
CA TYR A 431 10.06 15.05 13.48
C TYR A 431 10.91 13.83 13.89
N ILE A 432 11.79 13.35 13.01
CA ILE A 432 12.75 12.27 13.29
C ILE A 432 14.02 12.88 13.88
N THR A 433 14.08 12.93 15.20
CA THR A 433 15.18 13.58 15.95
C THR A 433 16.24 12.60 16.46
N ALA A 434 16.12 11.31 16.11
CA ALA A 434 17.01 10.26 16.63
C ALA A 434 18.45 10.32 16.10
N PHE A 435 18.67 11.04 14.99
CA PHE A 435 19.96 11.08 14.31
C PHE A 435 20.68 12.41 14.56
N VAL A 436 21.94 12.34 14.99
CA VAL A 436 22.82 13.51 15.17
C VAL A 436 23.51 13.96 13.88
N ALA A 437 23.52 13.10 12.86
CA ALA A 437 24.03 13.34 11.51
C ALA A 437 23.17 12.54 10.52
N PRO A 438 23.17 12.89 9.22
CA PRO A 438 22.44 12.13 8.19
C PRO A 438 22.76 10.63 8.28
N PRO A 439 21.76 9.74 8.47
CA PRO A 439 22.01 8.33 8.66
C PRO A 439 22.42 7.64 7.36
N VAL A 440 23.13 6.53 7.52
CA VAL A 440 23.42 5.61 6.41
C VAL A 440 22.24 4.64 6.27
N VAL A 441 21.78 4.47 5.03
CA VAL A 441 20.88 3.41 4.59
C VAL A 441 21.72 2.26 4.06
N GLN A 442 21.60 1.10 4.68
CA GLN A 442 22.25 -0.12 4.26
C GLN A 442 21.35 -0.87 3.26
N THR A 443 21.94 -1.32 2.15
CA THR A 443 21.27 -2.19 1.17
C THR A 443 21.96 -3.56 1.11
N PHE A 444 21.23 -4.54 0.57
CA PHE A 444 21.62 -5.95 0.53
C PHE A 444 21.50 -6.50 -0.89
N THR A 445 22.58 -7.08 -1.37
CA THR A 445 22.61 -7.73 -2.68
C THR A 445 21.59 -8.87 -2.73
N ASN A 446 20.74 -8.89 -3.77
CA ASN A 446 19.67 -9.87 -3.99
C ASN A 446 18.53 -9.86 -2.95
N ALA A 447 18.42 -8.82 -2.11
CA ALA A 447 17.31 -8.68 -1.17
C ALA A 447 16.69 -7.29 -1.16
N THR A 448 17.50 -6.23 -1.26
CA THR A 448 16.94 -4.88 -1.45
C THR A 448 16.36 -4.76 -2.85
N LEU A 449 15.06 -4.48 -2.92
CA LEU A 449 14.36 -4.16 -4.16
C LEU A 449 14.67 -2.72 -4.57
N PHE A 450 14.93 -2.50 -5.85
CA PHE A 450 15.14 -1.17 -6.41
C PHE A 450 14.03 -0.88 -7.43
N GLU A 451 13.49 0.33 -7.38
CA GLU A 451 12.49 0.81 -8.33
C GLU A 451 12.87 2.23 -8.78
N GLY A 452 12.72 2.53 -10.07
CA GLY A 452 13.23 3.78 -10.67
C GLY A 452 14.76 3.81 -10.80
N ALA A 453 15.46 2.76 -10.36
CA ALA A 453 16.90 2.60 -10.42
C ALA A 453 17.26 1.11 -10.59
N ALA A 454 18.40 0.83 -11.24
CA ALA A 454 18.82 -0.55 -11.49
C ALA A 454 19.47 -1.19 -10.25
N ASN A 455 20.14 -0.38 -9.41
CA ASN A 455 20.77 -0.75 -8.16
C ASN A 455 21.23 0.52 -7.40
N VAL A 456 21.84 0.34 -6.23
CA VAL A 456 22.33 1.43 -5.36
C VAL A 456 23.29 2.42 -6.06
N SER A 457 24.09 1.96 -7.03
CA SER A 457 25.07 2.81 -7.73
C SER A 457 24.43 3.72 -8.79
N SER A 458 23.18 3.45 -9.17
CA SER A 458 22.41 4.26 -10.11
C SER A 458 21.48 5.28 -9.44
N LEU A 459 21.45 5.31 -8.09
CA LEU A 459 20.60 6.22 -7.34
C LEU A 459 21.07 7.68 -7.43
N SER A 460 20.12 8.59 -7.43
CA SER A 460 20.31 10.04 -7.41
C SER A 460 19.03 10.75 -6.97
N GLY A 461 19.11 12.06 -6.67
CA GLY A 461 17.92 12.89 -6.44
C GLY A 461 17.11 12.50 -5.20
N THR A 462 15.79 12.51 -5.33
CA THR A 462 14.85 12.13 -4.26
C THR A 462 14.70 10.61 -4.24
N VAL A 463 14.82 10.03 -3.05
CA VAL A 463 14.65 8.59 -2.84
C VAL A 463 13.74 8.33 -1.66
N SER A 464 12.94 7.28 -1.77
CA SER A 464 12.14 6.74 -0.68
C SER A 464 12.58 5.34 -0.35
N ILE A 465 12.61 5.02 0.93
CA ILE A 465 13.09 3.74 1.44
C ILE A 465 12.02 3.10 2.30
N SER A 466 11.95 1.78 2.20
CA SER A 466 11.19 0.90 3.10
C SER A 466 12.26 0.15 3.89
N ALA A 467 12.50 0.57 5.13
CA ALA A 467 13.67 0.17 5.88
C ALA A 467 13.36 -0.13 7.36
N LEU A 468 14.01 -1.15 7.92
CA LEU A 468 14.01 -1.32 9.38
C LEU A 468 14.78 -0.16 9.98
N PHE A 469 14.12 0.59 10.85
CA PHE A 469 14.71 1.72 11.54
C PHE A 469 15.04 1.33 12.98
N TYR A 470 16.31 1.00 13.19
CA TYR A 470 16.85 0.66 14.51
C TYR A 470 17.24 1.89 15.31
N ASN A 471 17.13 1.81 16.65
CA ASN A 471 17.64 2.86 17.51
C ASN A 471 19.17 2.98 17.38
N PRO A 472 19.73 4.14 16.94
CA PRO A 472 21.16 4.28 16.75
C PRO A 472 21.96 4.31 18.07
N VAL A 473 21.31 4.51 19.23
CA VAL A 473 21.96 4.52 20.55
C VAL A 473 22.19 3.11 21.09
N GLY A 474 21.26 2.19 20.83
CA GLY A 474 21.29 0.79 21.30
C GLY A 474 21.46 -0.26 20.19
N GLY A 475 21.52 0.18 18.93
CA GLY A 475 21.60 -0.64 17.73
C GLY A 475 22.79 -0.29 16.85
N PRO A 476 22.75 -0.62 15.55
CA PRO A 476 23.84 -0.33 14.61
C PRO A 476 24.06 1.17 14.47
N THR A 477 25.24 1.65 14.88
CA THR A 477 25.64 3.05 14.72
C THR A 477 25.98 3.37 13.26
N THR A 478 26.59 2.42 12.55
CA THR A 478 26.87 2.47 11.11
C THR A 478 25.76 1.76 10.34
N GLY A 479 24.78 2.52 9.85
CA GLY A 479 23.63 1.98 9.12
C GLY A 479 22.43 1.64 10.01
N PRO A 480 21.82 2.59 10.73
CA PRO A 480 20.63 2.32 11.53
C PRO A 480 19.38 2.03 10.67
N LEU A 481 19.45 2.27 9.36
CA LEU A 481 18.37 2.02 8.39
C LEU A 481 18.75 0.84 7.49
N GLN A 482 17.98 -0.25 7.54
CA GLN A 482 18.23 -1.46 6.74
C GLN A 482 17.13 -1.60 5.68
N ALA A 483 17.44 -1.28 4.42
CA ALA A 483 16.43 -1.13 3.36
C ALA A 483 16.05 -2.46 2.71
N ALA A 484 14.76 -2.80 2.76
CA ALA A 484 14.14 -3.84 1.94
C ALA A 484 13.78 -3.31 0.56
N LYS A 485 13.45 -2.02 0.43
CA LYS A 485 13.18 -1.38 -0.86
C LYS A 485 13.74 0.04 -0.91
N VAL A 486 14.18 0.45 -2.09
CA VAL A 486 14.55 1.83 -2.43
C VAL A 486 13.87 2.22 -3.75
N ARG A 487 13.07 3.28 -3.73
CA ARG A 487 12.48 3.90 -4.92
C ARG A 487 13.18 5.22 -5.22
N GLN A 488 13.57 5.42 -6.48
CA GLN A 488 13.97 6.73 -7.01
C GLN A 488 12.79 7.37 -7.75
N HIS A 489 12.63 8.68 -7.57
CA HIS A 489 11.57 9.49 -8.16
C HIS A 489 12.09 10.46 -9.22
#